data_AF-A0A916I2X7-F1
#
_entry.id   AF-A0A916I2X7-F1
#
_cell.length_a   1.000
_cell.length_b   1.000
_cell.length_c   1.000
_cell.angle_alpha   90.00
_cell.angle_beta   90.00
_cell.angle_gamma   90.00
#
_symmetry.space_group_name_H-M   'P 1'
#
loop_
_entity.id
_entity.type
_entity.pdbx_description
1 polymer ?
#
loop_
_entity_poly.entity_id
_entity_poly.type
_entity_poly.pdbx_seq_one_letter_code
_entity_poly.pdbx_strand_id
1 'polypeptide(L)'
;MGAVSEPIQPLNPRFLTPAASLNRARIVALPGIKVDEGILHKTGYELASARALAAHFQTQKTRLKPPPRDGIGQSVHSFIFFDQCLTSSDPEVREAAREIARAFGRGLGWLLVMLRRGDPPNRENRTDWDDSYWEHWRTLPSLVLGGGLIRGHLRDHLLEDIQAVFSETSTPAPILSLDPHGEYLPLVGALRCAPPGYARILGLDFGGTQVKRAVGQCREGRLLALKTHPPLDSDIFGTALTNHLMEQTLEWMIRAITTSWHEARPDCPVIPVSLAAYVDPQGKPLDRQGSMYAMLNALCSDLQQELTKAVSYGVGHTVQVKLIHDGTASATVHPGSAVITLGTALGVGFAPAVDQPLPLASPLERL
;
A
#
# COMPACT_ATOMS: atom_id res chain seq x y z
N MET A 1 3.63 -37.21 1.15
CA MET A 1 2.44 -36.68 0.46
C MET A 1 2.90 -35.45 -0.29
N GLY A 2 2.95 -35.51 -1.63
CA GLY A 2 3.31 -34.34 -2.43
C GLY A 2 2.28 -33.24 -2.17
N ALA A 3 2.75 -32.03 -1.87
CA ALA A 3 1.87 -30.87 -1.82
C ALA A 3 1.21 -30.77 -3.19
N VAL A 4 -0.11 -31.01 -3.24
CA VAL A 4 -0.91 -30.70 -4.42
C VAL A 4 -0.74 -29.19 -4.59
N SER A 5 -0.04 -28.77 -5.65
CA SER A 5 0.08 -27.35 -5.96
C SER A 5 -1.33 -26.82 -6.15
N GLU A 6 -1.73 -25.85 -5.33
CA GLU A 6 -3.01 -25.18 -5.53
C GLU A 6 -3.10 -24.68 -6.97
N PRO A 7 -4.27 -24.82 -7.63
CA PRO A 7 -4.44 -24.34 -8.99
C PRO A 7 -4.16 -22.83 -9.05
N ILE A 8 -3.39 -22.40 -10.04
CA ILE A 8 -3.11 -20.98 -10.27
C ILE A 8 -4.45 -20.29 -10.52
N GLN A 9 -4.78 -19.32 -9.67
CA GLN A 9 -6.01 -18.55 -9.80
C GLN A 9 -5.78 -17.38 -10.75
N PRO A 10 -6.66 -17.18 -11.76
CA PRO A 10 -6.61 -16.00 -12.61
C PRO A 10 -6.71 -14.70 -11.82
N LEU A 11 -6.12 -13.63 -12.35
CA LEU A 11 -6.20 -12.31 -11.75
C LEU A 11 -7.67 -11.88 -11.64
N ASN A 12 -8.09 -11.62 -10.41
CA ASN A 12 -9.34 -10.96 -10.11
C ASN A 12 -9.07 -9.57 -9.52
N PRO A 13 -9.21 -8.49 -10.30
CA PRO A 13 -8.97 -7.13 -9.82
C PRO A 13 -9.76 -6.74 -8.55
N ARG A 14 -10.94 -7.34 -8.34
CA ARG A 14 -11.79 -7.04 -7.17
C ARG A 14 -11.30 -7.73 -5.89
N PHE A 15 -10.79 -8.94 -6.01
CA PHE A 15 -10.41 -9.79 -4.89
C PHE A 15 -9.01 -10.30 -5.12
N LEU A 16 -8.05 -9.42 -4.86
CA LEU A 16 -6.64 -9.77 -5.00
C LEU A 16 -6.25 -10.83 -3.98
N THR A 17 -5.40 -11.75 -4.42
CA THR A 17 -4.78 -12.76 -3.57
C THR A 17 -3.33 -12.39 -3.29
N PRO A 18 -2.65 -13.08 -2.35
CA PRO A 18 -1.22 -12.90 -2.11
C PRO A 18 -0.34 -13.03 -3.36
N ALA A 19 -0.78 -13.74 -4.40
CA ALA A 19 -0.07 -13.85 -5.67
C ALA A 19 0.16 -12.47 -6.33
N ALA A 20 -0.82 -11.55 -6.24
CA ALA A 20 -0.75 -10.22 -6.85
C ALA A 20 0.36 -9.32 -6.30
N SER A 21 0.95 -9.65 -5.15
CA SER A 21 1.98 -8.82 -4.53
C SER A 21 3.25 -8.67 -5.38
N LEU A 22 3.71 -7.42 -5.49
CA LEU A 22 4.94 -7.06 -6.18
C LEU A 22 6.20 -7.27 -5.32
N ASN A 23 6.06 -7.44 -4.01
CA ASN A 23 7.20 -7.56 -3.10
C ASN A 23 8.11 -8.76 -3.40
N ARG A 24 7.57 -9.82 -4.02
CA ARG A 24 8.31 -11.02 -4.45
C ARG A 24 8.62 -11.06 -5.94
N ALA A 25 8.09 -10.10 -6.71
CA ALA A 25 8.34 -10.04 -8.15
C ALA A 25 9.82 -9.77 -8.38
N ARG A 26 10.50 -10.70 -9.06
CA ARG A 26 11.96 -10.66 -9.27
C ARG A 26 12.26 -10.37 -10.73
N ILE A 27 13.22 -9.49 -10.96
CA ILE A 27 13.72 -9.22 -12.31
C ILE A 27 14.81 -10.26 -12.61
N VAL A 28 14.51 -11.29 -13.40
CA VAL A 28 15.45 -12.35 -13.73
C VAL A 28 16.32 -11.96 -14.92
N ALA A 29 15.69 -11.48 -16.00
CA ALA A 29 16.37 -11.04 -17.20
C ALA A 29 15.49 -10.05 -17.98
N LEU A 30 16.11 -9.14 -18.73
CA LEU A 30 15.45 -8.27 -19.70
C LEU A 30 16.20 -8.37 -21.03
N PRO A 31 15.91 -9.39 -21.85
CA PRO A 31 16.65 -9.66 -23.09
C PRO A 31 16.66 -8.45 -24.02
N GLY A 32 17.85 -8.12 -24.55
CA GLY A 32 18.03 -6.99 -25.47
C GLY A 32 18.10 -5.62 -24.80
N ILE A 33 18.06 -5.55 -23.45
CA ILE A 33 18.16 -4.31 -22.69
C ILE A 33 19.41 -4.35 -21.81
N LYS A 34 20.19 -3.26 -21.81
CA LYS A 34 21.24 -3.06 -20.82
C LYS A 34 20.60 -2.58 -19.52
N VAL A 35 20.62 -3.43 -18.50
CA VAL A 35 20.05 -3.14 -17.17
C VAL A 35 21.11 -2.48 -16.30
N ASP A 36 20.71 -1.56 -15.42
CA ASP A 36 21.61 -0.96 -14.43
C ASP A 36 22.23 -2.03 -13.51
N GLU A 37 23.43 -1.74 -13.01
CA GLU A 37 24.13 -2.61 -12.08
C GLU A 37 23.29 -2.84 -10.80
N GLY A 38 23.25 -4.08 -10.33
CA GLY A 38 22.57 -4.44 -9.08
C GLY A 38 21.05 -4.57 -9.16
N ILE A 39 20.43 -4.39 -10.33
CA ILE A 39 18.97 -4.56 -10.53
C ILE A 39 18.57 -6.02 -10.76
N LEU A 40 19.36 -6.78 -11.53
CA LEU A 40 19.05 -8.18 -11.80
C LEU A 40 19.03 -8.99 -10.51
N HIS A 41 18.12 -9.96 -10.49
CA HIS A 41 17.79 -10.81 -9.36
C HIS A 41 17.25 -10.08 -8.12
N LYS A 42 16.98 -8.78 -8.16
CA LYS A 42 16.29 -8.09 -7.05
C LYS A 42 14.79 -8.30 -7.11
N THR A 43 14.16 -8.38 -5.94
CA THR A 43 12.70 -8.35 -5.83
C THR A 43 12.17 -6.92 -5.78
N GLY A 44 10.87 -6.73 -6.02
CA GLY A 44 10.24 -5.42 -5.84
C GLY A 44 10.48 -4.85 -4.44
N TYR A 45 10.44 -5.69 -3.40
CA TYR A 45 10.75 -5.26 -2.03
C TYR A 45 12.20 -4.78 -1.87
N GLU A 46 13.15 -5.35 -2.59
CA GLU A 46 14.55 -4.92 -2.58
C GLU A 46 14.80 -3.64 -3.38
N LEU A 47 13.90 -3.28 -4.30
CA LEU A 47 14.04 -2.14 -5.19
C LEU A 47 13.25 -0.91 -4.72
N ALA A 48 12.07 -1.10 -4.15
CA ALA A 48 11.09 -0.02 -3.97
C ALA A 48 10.32 -0.12 -2.63
N SER A 49 11.03 -0.39 -1.54
CA SER A 49 10.48 -0.41 -0.17
C SER A 49 11.23 0.55 0.75
N ALA A 50 10.70 0.74 1.97
CA ALA A 50 11.42 1.45 3.04
C ALA A 50 12.81 0.86 3.30
N ARG A 51 12.94 -0.48 3.21
CA ARG A 51 14.24 -1.16 3.35
C ARG A 51 15.19 -0.83 2.20
N ALA A 52 14.69 -0.79 0.96
CA ALA A 52 15.48 -0.41 -0.20
C ALA A 52 16.02 1.03 -0.06
N LEU A 53 15.15 1.96 0.31
CA LEU A 53 15.53 3.35 0.54
C LEU A 53 16.54 3.48 1.69
N ALA A 54 16.34 2.75 2.79
CA ALA A 54 17.29 2.72 3.90
C ALA A 54 18.66 2.15 3.50
N ALA A 55 18.69 1.14 2.62
CA ALA A 55 19.94 0.59 2.10
C ALA A 55 20.70 1.63 1.27
N HIS A 56 20.03 2.34 0.36
CA HIS A 56 20.65 3.44 -0.39
C HIS A 56 21.13 4.56 0.54
N PHE A 57 20.34 4.92 1.55
CA PHE A 57 20.75 5.89 2.56
C PHE A 57 22.07 5.50 3.25
N GLN A 58 22.25 4.22 3.62
CA GLN A 58 23.51 3.76 4.22
C GLN A 58 24.71 3.97 3.29
N THR A 59 24.55 3.74 1.99
CA THR A 59 25.66 3.90 1.03
C THR A 59 26.17 5.34 0.92
N GLN A 60 25.31 6.32 1.19
CA GLN A 60 25.64 7.74 1.11
C GLN A 60 25.80 8.41 2.49
N LYS A 61 25.74 7.64 3.58
CA LYS A 61 25.69 8.13 4.96
C LYS A 61 26.77 9.16 5.28
N THR A 62 27.99 8.94 4.80
CA THR A 62 29.12 9.87 5.02
C THR A 62 28.89 11.24 4.39
N ARG A 63 28.32 11.28 3.17
CA ARG A 63 28.02 12.53 2.46
C ARG A 63 26.79 13.24 3.04
N LEU A 64 25.81 12.48 3.50
CA LEU A 64 24.57 13.01 4.08
C LEU A 64 24.75 13.60 5.49
N LYS A 65 25.81 13.21 6.21
CA LYS A 65 26.17 13.73 7.55
C LYS A 65 24.97 13.69 8.54
N PRO A 66 24.32 12.52 8.74
CA PRO A 66 23.15 12.45 9.61
C PRO A 66 23.51 12.76 11.07
N PRO A 67 22.56 13.32 11.86
CA PRO A 67 22.80 13.67 13.24
C PRO A 67 23.18 12.44 14.09
N PRO A 68 24.00 12.61 15.15
CA PRO A 68 24.58 11.49 15.91
C PRO A 68 23.57 10.62 16.68
N ARG A 69 22.29 11.03 16.77
CA ARG A 69 21.31 10.46 17.70
C ARG A 69 20.34 9.45 17.12
N ASP A 70 20.33 9.25 15.81
CA ASP A 70 19.39 8.29 15.25
C ASP A 70 20.09 6.93 15.12
N GLY A 71 19.47 5.90 15.69
CA GLY A 71 19.70 4.51 15.29
C GLY A 71 19.33 4.38 13.82
N ILE A 72 20.27 4.75 12.96
CA ILE A 72 20.14 4.82 11.51
C ILE A 72 20.02 3.39 11.00
N GLY A 73 18.83 3.01 10.55
CA GLY A 73 18.63 1.63 10.07
C GLY A 73 17.26 1.26 9.53
N GLN A 74 16.16 1.88 10.00
CA GLN A 74 14.79 1.58 9.53
C GLN A 74 13.70 2.46 10.19
N SER A 75 14.04 3.63 10.74
CA SER A 75 13.11 4.45 11.50
C SER A 75 12.44 5.54 10.65
N VAL A 76 11.23 5.96 11.05
CA VAL A 76 10.51 7.10 10.47
C VAL A 76 11.38 8.37 10.45
N HIS A 77 12.25 8.54 11.47
CA HIS A 77 13.20 9.66 11.55
C HIS A 77 14.23 9.67 10.42
N SER A 78 14.71 8.50 10.00
CA SER A 78 15.68 8.40 8.89
C SER A 78 15.08 8.90 7.57
N PHE A 79 13.79 8.64 7.34
CA PHE A 79 13.10 9.10 6.12
C PHE A 79 12.77 10.59 6.15
N ILE A 80 12.42 11.15 7.32
CA ILE A 80 12.22 12.59 7.48
C ILE A 80 13.53 13.33 7.20
N PHE A 81 14.63 12.85 7.80
CA PHE A 81 15.95 13.43 7.57
C PHE A 81 16.37 13.35 6.10
N PHE A 82 16.22 12.18 5.47
CA PHE A 82 16.49 12.00 4.05
C PHE A 82 15.71 13.00 3.18
N ASP A 83 14.41 13.19 3.45
CA ASP A 83 13.58 14.10 2.68
C ASP A 83 14.06 15.56 2.81
N GLN A 84 14.51 15.97 4.01
CA GLN A 84 15.13 17.28 4.23
C GLN A 84 16.44 17.45 3.46
N CYS A 85 17.22 16.39 3.27
CA CYS A 85 18.47 16.45 2.51
C CYS A 85 18.23 16.83 1.03
N LEU A 86 17.09 16.48 0.44
CA LEU A 86 16.75 16.82 -0.95
C LEU A 86 16.64 18.33 -1.19
N THR A 87 16.35 19.11 -0.14
CA THR A 87 16.28 20.57 -0.17
C THR A 87 17.40 21.25 0.61
N SER A 88 18.45 20.51 0.98
CA SER A 88 19.59 21.05 1.73
C SER A 88 20.25 22.21 0.98
N SER A 89 20.72 23.22 1.72
CA SER A 89 21.54 24.29 1.17
C SER A 89 22.95 23.80 0.81
N ASP A 90 23.48 22.80 1.52
CA ASP A 90 24.75 22.13 1.20
C ASP A 90 24.62 21.36 -0.13
N PRO A 91 25.34 21.76 -1.20
CA PRO A 91 25.26 21.10 -2.50
C PRO A 91 25.67 19.62 -2.47
N GLU A 92 26.61 19.24 -1.62
CA GLU A 92 27.11 17.86 -1.54
C GLU A 92 26.04 16.94 -0.93
N VAL A 93 25.39 17.40 0.14
CA VAL A 93 24.27 16.69 0.79
C VAL A 93 23.10 16.55 -0.17
N ARG A 94 22.75 17.64 -0.88
CA ARG A 94 21.65 17.65 -1.83
C ARG A 94 21.89 16.70 -3.00
N GLU A 95 23.11 16.65 -3.54
CA GLU A 95 23.45 15.72 -4.62
C GLU A 95 23.40 14.26 -4.13
N ALA A 96 23.95 13.97 -2.95
CA ALA A 96 23.87 12.63 -2.37
C ALA A 96 22.43 12.15 -2.15
N ALA A 97 21.53 13.04 -1.73
CA ALA A 97 20.11 12.74 -1.58
C ALA A 97 19.42 12.50 -2.95
N ARG A 98 19.78 13.28 -3.97
CA ARG A 98 19.29 13.09 -5.35
C ARG A 98 19.74 11.76 -5.95
N GLU A 99 20.99 11.34 -5.70
CA GLU A 99 21.47 10.02 -6.12
C GLU A 99 20.65 8.87 -5.51
N ILE A 100 20.25 8.98 -4.24
CA ILE A 100 19.36 8.01 -3.58
C ILE A 100 17.96 8.03 -4.22
N ALA A 101 17.38 9.22 -4.40
CA ALA A 101 16.06 9.37 -5.02
C ALA A 101 16.06 8.75 -6.43
N ARG A 102 17.10 9.02 -7.22
CA ARG A 102 17.32 8.42 -8.54
C ARG A 102 17.41 6.91 -8.48
N ALA A 103 18.25 6.36 -7.60
CA ALA A 103 18.40 4.91 -7.48
C ALA A 103 17.06 4.23 -7.12
N PHE A 104 16.30 4.82 -6.19
CA PHE A 104 14.99 4.34 -5.78
C PHE A 104 13.97 4.40 -6.93
N GLY A 105 13.89 5.54 -7.62
CA GLY A 105 12.95 5.72 -8.73
C GLY A 105 13.27 4.83 -9.93
N ARG A 106 14.54 4.71 -10.29
CA ARG A 106 14.99 3.78 -11.35
C ARG A 106 14.73 2.32 -10.96
N GLY A 107 14.96 1.94 -9.71
CA GLY A 107 14.64 0.61 -9.21
C GLY A 107 13.17 0.23 -9.40
N LEU A 108 12.25 1.15 -9.09
CA LEU A 108 10.83 0.98 -9.40
C LEU A 108 10.57 0.95 -10.92
N GLY A 109 11.21 1.83 -11.70
CA GLY A 109 11.11 1.84 -13.16
C GLY A 109 11.46 0.50 -13.80
N TRP A 110 12.57 -0.13 -13.37
CA TRP A 110 12.99 -1.44 -13.84
C TRP A 110 11.99 -2.56 -13.50
N LEU A 111 11.42 -2.52 -12.28
CA LEU A 111 10.36 -3.43 -11.88
C LEU A 111 9.14 -3.29 -12.81
N LEU A 112 8.74 -2.06 -13.12
CA LEU A 112 7.59 -1.78 -13.99
C LEU A 112 7.85 -2.18 -15.45
N VAL A 113 9.06 -1.98 -15.98
CA VAL A 113 9.46 -2.46 -17.32
C VAL A 113 9.38 -3.98 -17.38
N MET A 114 9.87 -4.69 -16.35
CA MET A 114 9.76 -6.16 -16.28
C MET A 114 8.30 -6.63 -16.32
N LEU A 115 7.43 -5.99 -15.53
CA LEU A 115 5.99 -6.32 -15.50
C LEU A 115 5.31 -6.04 -16.86
N ARG A 116 5.66 -4.93 -17.50
CA ARG A 116 5.10 -4.51 -18.80
C ARG A 116 5.48 -5.46 -19.93
N ARG A 117 6.73 -5.92 -19.94
CA ARG A 117 7.27 -6.79 -21.00
C ARG A 117 6.85 -8.24 -20.82
N GLY A 118 6.87 -8.75 -19.59
CA GLY A 118 6.57 -10.15 -19.30
C GLY A 118 7.47 -11.11 -20.09
N ASP A 119 8.77 -10.83 -20.20
CA ASP A 119 9.69 -11.71 -20.95
C ASP A 119 9.72 -13.13 -20.33
N PRO A 120 9.93 -14.20 -21.13
CA PRO A 120 9.81 -15.59 -20.67
C PRO A 120 10.58 -15.94 -19.37
N PRO A 121 11.84 -15.52 -19.18
CA PRO A 121 12.57 -15.83 -17.94
C PRO A 121 11.92 -15.26 -16.67
N ASN A 122 11.20 -14.13 -16.78
CA ASN A 122 10.48 -13.55 -15.64
C ASN A 122 9.17 -14.29 -15.38
N ARG A 123 8.47 -14.72 -16.44
CA ARG A 123 7.25 -15.53 -16.35
C ARG A 123 7.52 -16.88 -15.70
N GLU A 124 8.59 -17.55 -16.13
CA GLU A 124 9.05 -18.82 -15.57
C GLU A 124 9.42 -18.72 -14.08
N ASN A 125 9.85 -17.54 -13.61
CA ASN A 125 10.15 -17.32 -12.20
C ASN A 125 8.93 -16.99 -11.33
N ARG A 126 7.81 -16.61 -11.94
CA ARG A 126 6.53 -16.32 -11.27
C ARG A 126 5.50 -17.39 -11.65
N THR A 127 5.78 -18.61 -11.21
CA THR A 127 4.89 -19.77 -11.42
C THR A 127 3.56 -19.67 -10.69
N ASP A 128 3.40 -18.69 -9.79
CA ASP A 128 2.14 -18.36 -9.12
C ASP A 128 1.24 -17.43 -9.94
N TRP A 129 1.66 -17.02 -11.15
CA TRP A 129 0.89 -16.19 -12.08
C TRP A 129 0.54 -16.97 -13.36
N ASP A 130 -0.67 -16.77 -13.85
CA ASP A 130 -1.06 -17.14 -15.20
C ASP A 130 -0.94 -15.94 -16.16
N ASP A 131 -1.38 -16.13 -17.40
CA ASP A 131 -1.30 -15.12 -18.46
C ASP A 131 -2.13 -13.86 -18.15
N SER A 132 -3.16 -13.96 -17.32
CA SER A 132 -4.02 -12.83 -17.00
C SER A 132 -3.29 -11.74 -16.20
N TYR A 133 -2.33 -12.10 -15.34
CA TYR A 133 -1.50 -11.13 -14.61
C TYR A 133 -0.59 -10.36 -15.56
N TRP A 134 0.11 -11.09 -16.44
CA TRP A 134 1.05 -10.50 -17.39
C TRP A 134 0.32 -9.62 -18.41
N GLU A 135 -0.82 -10.08 -18.92
CA GLU A 135 -1.65 -9.31 -19.83
C GLU A 135 -2.18 -8.02 -19.21
N HIS A 136 -2.57 -8.07 -17.93
CA HIS A 136 -3.01 -6.89 -17.21
C HIS A 136 -1.91 -5.83 -17.12
N TRP A 137 -0.69 -6.21 -16.70
CA TRP A 137 0.44 -5.28 -16.64
C TRP A 137 0.85 -4.76 -18.02
N ARG A 138 0.83 -5.63 -19.04
CA ARG A 138 1.15 -5.28 -20.43
C ARG A 138 0.22 -4.22 -21.00
N THR A 139 -1.07 -4.28 -20.67
CA THR A 139 -2.11 -3.42 -21.26
C THR A 139 -2.56 -2.27 -20.38
N LEU A 140 -2.05 -2.18 -19.15
CA LEU A 140 -2.40 -1.14 -18.19
C LEU A 140 -2.28 0.28 -18.80
N PRO A 141 -3.36 1.09 -18.84
CA PRO A 141 -3.33 2.42 -19.44
C PRO A 141 -2.67 3.45 -18.52
N SER A 142 -2.91 3.35 -17.22
CA SER A 142 -2.49 4.31 -16.21
C SER A 142 -2.03 3.62 -14.92
N LEU A 143 -1.00 4.20 -14.31
CA LEU A 143 -0.46 3.79 -13.03
C LEU A 143 -0.35 5.01 -12.11
N VAL A 144 -0.98 4.91 -10.95
CA VAL A 144 -0.94 5.93 -9.92
C VAL A 144 -0.06 5.48 -8.76
N LEU A 145 0.83 6.37 -8.30
CA LEU A 145 1.69 6.12 -7.14
C LEU A 145 1.17 6.90 -5.93
N GLY A 146 1.15 6.23 -4.78
CA GLY A 146 0.79 6.82 -3.48
C GLY A 146 1.67 6.26 -2.36
N GLY A 147 1.28 6.51 -1.10
CA GLY A 147 1.94 5.94 0.07
C GLY A 147 2.84 6.91 0.86
N GLY A 148 3.28 6.45 2.02
CA GLY A 148 3.96 7.26 3.02
C GLY A 148 5.40 7.65 2.68
N LEU A 149 6.11 6.88 1.84
CA LEU A 149 7.48 7.20 1.45
C LEU A 149 7.57 8.43 0.53
N ILE A 150 6.51 8.73 -0.21
CA ILE A 150 6.50 9.80 -1.22
C ILE A 150 5.67 11.02 -0.78
N ARG A 151 5.59 11.25 0.54
CA ARG A 151 4.84 12.37 1.13
C ARG A 151 5.56 13.72 0.99
N GLY A 152 6.88 13.72 0.84
CA GLY A 152 7.73 14.90 0.75
C GLY A 152 8.37 15.08 -0.61
N HIS A 153 9.55 15.69 -0.63
CA HIS A 153 10.30 16.07 -1.84
C HIS A 153 10.75 14.88 -2.69
N LEU A 154 10.80 13.65 -2.15
CA LEU A 154 11.10 12.45 -2.96
C LEU A 154 10.16 12.31 -4.17
N ARG A 155 8.91 12.75 -4.01
CA ARG A 155 7.87 12.65 -5.02
C ARG A 155 8.22 13.42 -6.30
N ASP A 156 8.95 14.52 -6.18
CA ASP A 156 9.25 15.45 -7.27
C ASP A 156 10.25 14.84 -8.26
N HIS A 157 11.06 13.87 -7.80
CA HIS A 157 12.05 13.18 -8.62
C HIS A 157 11.54 11.84 -9.15
N LEU A 158 10.67 11.18 -8.39
CA LEU A 158 10.29 9.79 -8.63
C LEU A 158 9.74 9.53 -10.03
N LEU A 159 8.82 10.37 -10.52
CA LEU A 159 8.20 10.15 -11.83
C LEU A 159 9.19 10.29 -12.98
N GLU A 160 10.09 11.27 -12.89
CA GLU A 160 11.10 11.53 -13.92
C GLU A 160 12.03 10.32 -14.06
N ASP A 161 12.51 9.79 -12.94
CA ASP A 161 13.43 8.64 -12.94
C ASP A 161 12.76 7.35 -13.44
N ILE A 162 11.47 7.14 -13.15
CA ILE A 162 10.71 6.01 -13.70
C ILE A 162 10.54 6.18 -15.22
N GLN A 163 10.16 7.38 -15.68
CA GLN A 163 9.96 7.67 -17.10
C GLN A 163 11.26 7.54 -17.90
N ALA A 164 12.40 7.92 -17.32
CA ALA A 164 13.70 7.74 -17.92
C ALA A 164 13.98 6.27 -18.24
N VAL A 165 13.70 5.34 -17.32
CA VAL A 165 13.88 3.89 -17.55
C VAL A 165 12.98 3.38 -18.69
N PHE A 166 11.72 3.80 -18.76
CA PHE A 166 10.86 3.43 -19.89
C PHE A 166 11.40 3.95 -21.23
N SER A 167 11.89 5.19 -21.24
CA SER A 167 12.44 5.84 -22.44
C SER A 167 13.73 5.16 -22.92
N GLU A 168 14.66 4.90 -22.01
CA GLU A 168 15.94 4.21 -22.28
C GLU A 168 15.72 2.79 -22.85
N THR A 169 14.67 2.11 -22.40
CA THR A 169 14.35 0.75 -22.82
C THR A 169 13.44 0.68 -24.04
N SER A 170 12.96 1.83 -24.55
CA SER A 170 11.93 1.90 -25.59
C SER A 170 10.68 1.07 -25.26
N THR A 171 10.38 0.89 -23.97
CA THR A 171 9.20 0.16 -23.52
C THR A 171 8.03 1.15 -23.38
N PRO A 172 6.84 0.87 -23.92
CA PRO A 172 5.69 1.78 -23.78
C PRO A 172 5.28 1.95 -22.31
N ALA A 173 5.43 3.18 -21.80
CA ALA A 173 5.03 3.56 -20.45
C ALA A 173 3.50 3.70 -20.33
N PRO A 174 2.90 3.34 -19.18
CA PRO A 174 1.56 3.80 -18.85
C PRO A 174 1.58 5.31 -18.56
N ILE A 175 0.40 5.93 -18.50
CA ILE A 175 0.27 7.27 -17.94
C ILE A 175 0.61 7.20 -16.45
N LEU A 176 1.68 7.88 -16.04
CA LEU A 176 2.17 7.90 -14.67
C LEU A 176 1.69 9.17 -13.96
N SER A 177 1.12 9.01 -12.76
CA SER A 177 0.73 10.14 -11.92
C SER A 177 0.92 9.84 -10.43
N LEU A 178 1.02 10.89 -9.63
CA LEU A 178 0.99 10.79 -8.18
C LEU A 178 -0.40 11.09 -7.65
N ASP A 179 -0.86 10.29 -6.70
CA ASP A 179 -2.11 10.58 -6.00
C ASP A 179 -1.94 11.79 -5.05
N PRO A 180 -2.88 12.74 -5.04
CA PRO A 180 -2.82 13.90 -4.15
C PRO A 180 -3.09 13.54 -2.68
N HIS A 181 -3.74 12.42 -2.39
CA HIS A 181 -4.01 11.97 -1.02
C HIS A 181 -2.83 11.21 -0.40
N GLY A 182 -1.89 10.72 -1.22
CA GLY A 182 -0.59 10.20 -0.81
C GLY A 182 -0.72 9.06 0.20
N GLU A 183 -0.36 9.31 1.45
CA GLU A 183 -0.41 8.30 2.50
C GLU A 183 -1.83 7.94 2.97
N TYR A 184 -2.84 8.77 2.69
CA TYR A 184 -4.23 8.50 3.09
C TYR A 184 -5.04 7.78 2.00
N LEU A 185 -4.40 7.39 0.91
CA LEU A 185 -5.05 6.76 -0.24
C LEU A 185 -5.88 5.51 0.10
N PRO A 186 -5.39 4.54 0.91
CA PRO A 186 -6.21 3.40 1.32
C PRO A 186 -7.44 3.82 2.13
N LEU A 187 -7.29 4.82 3.01
CA LEU A 187 -8.35 5.32 3.87
C LEU A 187 -9.45 6.03 3.07
N VAL A 188 -9.07 6.91 2.13
CA VAL A 188 -10.01 7.55 1.21
C VAL A 188 -10.76 6.50 0.39
N GLY A 189 -10.03 5.53 -0.16
CA GLY A 189 -10.61 4.43 -0.92
C GLY A 189 -11.59 3.57 -0.13
N ALA A 190 -11.29 3.28 1.14
CA ALA A 190 -12.17 2.54 2.04
C ALA A 190 -13.45 3.32 2.33
N LEU A 191 -13.35 4.62 2.63
CA LEU A 191 -14.52 5.48 2.86
C LEU A 191 -15.46 5.49 1.65
N ARG A 192 -14.93 5.43 0.42
CA ARG A 192 -15.74 5.37 -0.80
C ARG A 192 -16.53 4.07 -0.97
N CYS A 193 -16.21 3.01 -0.22
CA CYS A 193 -16.89 1.72 -0.27
C CYS A 193 -18.07 1.61 0.73
N ALA A 194 -18.33 2.67 1.49
CA ALA A 194 -19.49 2.78 2.36
C ALA A 194 -20.79 3.02 1.57
N PRO A 195 -21.96 2.65 2.13
CA PRO A 195 -23.24 2.91 1.49
C PRO A 195 -23.50 4.43 1.35
N PRO A 196 -24.24 4.85 0.29
CA PRO A 196 -24.67 6.25 0.16
C PRO A 196 -25.75 6.60 1.20
N GLY A 197 -26.01 7.90 1.35
CA GLY A 197 -27.10 8.42 2.18
C GLY A 197 -26.72 8.83 3.60
N TYR A 198 -25.45 8.63 4.00
CA TYR A 198 -24.92 9.03 5.30
C TYR A 198 -24.05 10.28 5.17
N ALA A 199 -24.07 11.15 6.19
CA ALA A 199 -23.31 12.40 6.19
C ALA A 199 -21.91 12.24 6.80
N ARG A 200 -21.70 11.26 7.66
CA ARG A 200 -20.48 11.06 8.46
C ARG A 200 -20.11 9.58 8.50
N ILE A 201 -19.05 9.23 7.78
CA ILE A 201 -18.60 7.85 7.65
C ILE A 201 -17.27 7.70 8.39
N LEU A 202 -17.20 6.81 9.38
CA LEU A 202 -15.92 6.47 10.02
C LEU A 202 -15.16 5.49 9.14
N GLY A 203 -13.91 5.80 8.83
CA GLY A 203 -12.99 4.90 8.15
C GLY A 203 -11.72 4.67 8.97
N LEU A 204 -11.16 3.47 8.87
CA LEU A 204 -9.86 3.14 9.44
C LEU A 204 -8.98 2.45 8.40
N ASP A 205 -7.67 2.67 8.51
CA ASP A 205 -6.65 2.00 7.70
C ASP A 205 -5.64 1.33 8.63
N PHE A 206 -5.75 0.01 8.74
CA PHE A 206 -4.90 -0.86 9.54
C PHE A 206 -3.65 -1.25 8.74
N GLY A 207 -2.69 -0.33 8.74
CA GLY A 207 -1.36 -0.53 8.17
C GLY A 207 -0.44 -1.34 9.09
N GLY A 208 0.79 -1.58 8.63
CA GLY A 208 1.83 -2.30 9.40
C GLY A 208 2.66 -1.43 10.35
N THR A 209 2.32 -0.16 10.52
CA THR A 209 3.10 0.79 11.35
C THR A 209 2.22 1.60 12.28
N GLN A 210 1.05 2.03 11.80
CA GLN A 210 0.07 2.79 12.56
C GLN A 210 -1.31 2.56 11.97
N VAL A 211 -2.37 2.81 12.75
CA VAL A 211 -3.75 2.84 12.24
C VAL A 211 -4.14 4.27 11.97
N LYS A 212 -4.37 4.59 10.71
CA LYS A 212 -4.91 5.90 10.32
C LYS A 212 -6.42 5.87 10.45
N ARG A 213 -6.99 7.00 10.86
CA ARG A 213 -8.42 7.12 11.17
C ARG A 213 -8.94 8.44 10.68
N ALA A 214 -10.13 8.42 10.10
CA ALA A 214 -10.78 9.66 9.66
C ALA A 214 -12.30 9.52 9.63
N VAL A 215 -12.96 10.67 9.67
CA VAL A 215 -14.37 10.80 9.33
C VAL A 215 -14.48 11.42 7.96
N GLY A 216 -15.06 10.67 7.02
CA GLY A 216 -15.49 11.19 5.73
C GLY A 216 -16.77 11.99 5.88
N GLN A 217 -16.75 13.25 5.44
CA GLN A 217 -17.94 14.09 5.39
C GLN A 217 -18.58 13.97 4.01
N CYS A 218 -19.85 13.61 3.98
CA CYS A 218 -20.58 13.35 2.76
C CYS A 218 -21.80 14.26 2.63
N ARG A 219 -22.12 14.63 1.40
CA ARG A 219 -23.33 15.38 1.03
C ARG A 219 -23.78 14.94 -0.35
N GLU A 220 -25.09 14.77 -0.52
CA GLU A 220 -25.69 14.37 -1.81
C GLU A 220 -25.04 13.09 -2.39
N GLY A 221 -24.70 12.14 -1.51
CA GLY A 221 -24.07 10.87 -1.88
C GLY A 221 -22.59 10.97 -2.28
N ARG A 222 -21.93 12.12 -2.07
CA ARG A 222 -20.52 12.35 -2.44
C ARG A 222 -19.66 12.56 -1.21
N LEU A 223 -18.43 12.03 -1.22
CA LEU A 223 -17.40 12.29 -0.21
C LEU A 223 -16.73 13.65 -0.48
N LEU A 224 -16.97 14.63 0.37
CA LEU A 224 -16.54 16.03 0.20
C LEU A 224 -15.27 16.37 0.97
N ALA A 225 -15.14 15.85 2.19
CA ALA A 225 -14.02 16.19 3.06
C ALA A 225 -13.57 15.00 3.91
N LEU A 226 -12.31 15.05 4.33
CA LEU A 226 -11.68 14.09 5.22
C LEU A 226 -11.22 14.82 6.49
N LYS A 227 -11.88 14.54 7.62
CA LYS A 227 -11.40 14.97 8.93
C LYS A 227 -10.53 13.87 9.53
N THR A 228 -9.21 14.05 9.51
CA THR A 228 -8.27 13.06 10.07
C THR A 228 -8.22 13.15 11.59
N HIS A 229 -8.13 11.99 12.23
CA HIS A 229 -7.83 11.88 13.66
C HIS A 229 -6.37 11.46 13.84
N PRO A 230 -5.75 11.73 15.02
CA PRO A 230 -4.43 11.21 15.33
C PRO A 230 -4.38 9.69 15.09
N PRO A 231 -3.32 9.18 14.43
CA PRO A 231 -3.17 7.75 14.22
C PRO A 231 -3.06 7.02 15.58
N LEU A 232 -3.42 5.74 15.60
CA LEU A 232 -3.18 4.88 16.76
C LEU A 232 -1.92 4.06 16.52
N ASP A 233 -1.03 4.10 17.51
CA ASP A 233 0.13 3.23 17.57
C ASP A 233 -0.25 1.89 18.23
N SER A 234 0.52 0.85 17.92
CA SER A 234 0.40 -0.46 18.56
C SER A 234 1.78 -0.94 18.96
N ASP A 235 1.94 -1.27 20.25
CA ASP A 235 3.17 -1.90 20.76
C ASP A 235 3.38 -3.32 20.19
N ILE A 236 2.36 -3.86 19.50
CA ILE A 236 2.34 -5.19 18.90
C ILE A 236 3.13 -5.21 17.57
N PHE A 237 3.33 -4.06 16.91
CA PHE A 237 3.99 -3.99 15.62
C PHE A 237 5.45 -4.51 15.69
N GLY A 238 5.78 -5.49 14.85
CA GLY A 238 7.15 -6.02 14.73
C GLY A 238 7.55 -7.08 15.78
N THR A 239 6.60 -7.56 16.59
CA THR A 239 6.86 -8.60 17.59
C THR A 239 6.77 -10.03 17.02
N ALA A 240 7.47 -10.98 17.66
CA ALA A 240 7.49 -12.38 17.24
C ALA A 240 6.12 -13.07 17.47
N LEU A 241 5.69 -13.87 16.50
CA LEU A 241 4.37 -14.47 16.45
C LEU A 241 4.14 -15.50 17.57
N THR A 242 3.10 -15.28 18.37
CA THR A 242 2.59 -16.23 19.38
C THR A 242 1.06 -16.25 19.36
N ASN A 243 0.42 -17.28 19.90
CA ASN A 243 -1.04 -17.32 20.04
C ASN A 243 -1.57 -16.14 20.86
N HIS A 244 -0.87 -15.79 21.94
CA HIS A 244 -1.21 -14.63 22.76
C HIS A 244 -1.18 -13.31 21.95
N LEU A 245 -0.23 -13.18 21.02
CA LEU A 245 -0.14 -12.01 20.16
C LEU A 245 -1.34 -11.89 19.19
N MET A 246 -1.87 -13.01 18.71
CA MET A 246 -3.08 -13.01 17.86
C MET A 246 -4.29 -12.46 18.60
N GLU A 247 -4.52 -12.94 19.82
CA GLU A 247 -5.60 -12.47 20.69
C GLU A 247 -5.43 -10.98 21.00
N GLN A 248 -4.23 -10.56 21.41
CA GLN A 248 -3.92 -9.15 21.66
C GLN A 248 -4.16 -8.26 20.43
N THR A 249 -3.80 -8.75 19.24
CA THR A 249 -4.03 -8.03 17.98
C THR A 249 -5.52 -7.86 17.71
N LEU A 250 -6.31 -8.94 17.82
CA LEU A 250 -7.76 -8.88 17.64
C LEU A 250 -8.42 -7.93 18.64
N GLU A 251 -8.10 -8.06 19.93
CA GLU A 251 -8.64 -7.18 20.96
C GLU A 251 -8.27 -5.72 20.71
N TRP A 252 -7.03 -5.46 20.31
CA TRP A 252 -6.59 -4.12 19.99
C TRP A 252 -7.33 -3.56 18.77
N MET A 253 -7.59 -4.36 17.73
CA MET A 253 -8.41 -3.92 16.59
C MET A 253 -9.83 -3.53 17.04
N ILE A 254 -10.46 -4.36 17.89
CA ILE A 254 -11.79 -4.09 18.46
C ILE A 254 -11.78 -2.77 19.25
N ARG A 255 -10.79 -2.57 20.13
CA ARG A 255 -10.63 -1.35 20.90
C ARG A 255 -10.41 -0.14 20.00
N ALA A 256 -9.51 -0.24 19.01
CA ALA A 256 -9.22 0.83 18.07
C ALA A 256 -10.47 1.28 17.31
N ILE A 257 -11.27 0.35 16.78
CA ILE A 257 -12.51 0.67 16.07
C ILE A 257 -13.54 1.30 17.03
N THR A 258 -13.75 0.69 18.20
CA THR A 258 -14.74 1.14 19.19
C THR A 258 -14.43 2.54 19.74
N THR A 259 -13.18 2.79 20.13
CA THR A 259 -12.74 4.12 20.57
C THR A 259 -12.93 5.16 19.47
N SER A 260 -12.56 4.81 18.23
CA SER A 260 -12.72 5.72 17.09
C SER A 260 -14.18 6.02 16.79
N TRP A 261 -15.08 5.05 16.95
CA TRP A 261 -16.52 5.26 16.83
C TRP A 261 -17.03 6.26 17.84
N HIS A 262 -16.69 6.10 19.12
CA HIS A 262 -17.13 7.00 20.19
C HIS A 262 -16.59 8.42 20.03
N GLU A 263 -15.35 8.58 19.56
CA GLU A 263 -14.75 9.87 19.24
C GLU A 263 -15.39 10.53 18.01
N ALA A 264 -15.60 9.75 16.95
CA ALA A 264 -16.09 10.24 15.67
C ALA A 264 -17.59 10.50 15.64
N ARG A 265 -18.39 9.72 16.38
CA ARG A 265 -19.87 9.72 16.34
C ARG A 265 -20.40 9.76 14.89
N PRO A 266 -20.08 8.75 14.06
CA PRO A 266 -20.60 8.66 12.70
C PRO A 266 -22.11 8.38 12.71
N ASP A 267 -22.79 8.68 11.60
CA ASP A 267 -24.19 8.29 11.37
C ASP A 267 -24.32 7.04 10.49
N CYS A 268 -23.25 6.67 9.79
CA CYS A 268 -23.16 5.46 8.98
C CYS A 268 -22.99 4.21 9.87
N PRO A 269 -23.87 3.19 9.76
CA PRO A 269 -23.74 1.94 10.50
C PRO A 269 -22.67 1.02 9.92
N VAL A 270 -22.11 1.34 8.74
CA VAL A 270 -21.01 0.58 8.13
C VAL A 270 -19.69 1.30 8.40
N ILE A 271 -18.72 0.57 8.95
CA ILE A 271 -17.36 1.02 9.21
C ILE A 271 -16.44 0.34 8.19
N PRO A 272 -16.13 0.99 7.05
CA PRO A 272 -15.11 0.48 6.13
C PRO A 272 -13.73 0.52 6.77
N VAL A 273 -13.04 -0.62 6.69
CA VAL A 273 -11.70 -0.82 7.25
C VAL A 273 -10.78 -1.31 6.14
N SER A 274 -9.82 -0.47 5.77
CA SER A 274 -8.66 -0.87 4.97
C SER A 274 -7.72 -1.72 5.85
N LEU A 275 -7.24 -2.84 5.33
CA LEU A 275 -6.42 -3.79 6.05
C LEU A 275 -5.18 -4.15 5.22
N ALA A 276 -4.00 -4.09 5.83
CA ALA A 276 -2.74 -4.56 5.22
C ALA A 276 -2.64 -6.10 5.18
N ALA A 277 -3.69 -6.74 4.68
CA ALA A 277 -3.80 -8.15 4.36
C ALA A 277 -4.79 -8.32 3.20
N TYR A 278 -4.51 -9.29 2.34
CA TYR A 278 -5.48 -9.72 1.34
C TYR A 278 -6.68 -10.34 2.05
N VAL A 279 -7.89 -10.00 1.60
CA VAL A 279 -9.14 -10.53 2.14
C VAL A 279 -9.95 -11.15 1.02
N ASP A 280 -10.60 -12.27 1.33
CA ASP A 280 -11.54 -12.90 0.42
C ASP A 280 -12.87 -12.11 0.35
N PRO A 281 -13.82 -12.49 -0.53
CA PRO A 281 -15.11 -11.82 -0.63
C PRO A 281 -15.97 -11.83 0.64
N GLN A 282 -15.70 -12.74 1.58
CA GLN A 282 -16.39 -12.86 2.86
C GLN A 282 -15.75 -11.96 3.94
N GLY A 283 -14.58 -11.38 3.66
CA GLY A 283 -13.83 -10.55 4.62
C GLY A 283 -12.86 -11.36 5.47
N LYS A 284 -12.54 -12.60 5.07
CA LYS A 284 -11.54 -13.43 5.74
C LYS A 284 -10.14 -13.09 5.22
N PRO A 285 -9.16 -12.81 6.11
CA PRO A 285 -7.78 -12.65 5.69
C PRO A 285 -7.25 -13.93 5.02
N LEU A 286 -6.63 -13.77 3.86
CA LEU A 286 -5.96 -14.86 3.16
C LEU A 286 -4.57 -15.10 3.73
N ASP A 287 -4.20 -16.37 3.87
CA ASP A 287 -2.91 -16.75 4.42
C ASP A 287 -1.77 -16.18 3.58
N ARG A 288 -0.90 -15.43 4.27
CA ARG A 288 0.35 -14.93 3.71
C ARG A 288 1.39 -14.90 4.81
N GLN A 289 2.52 -15.55 4.57
CA GLN A 289 3.71 -15.44 5.41
C GLN A 289 4.15 -13.96 5.47
N GLY A 290 3.86 -13.27 6.58
CA GLY A 290 4.40 -11.95 6.89
C GLY A 290 3.40 -10.80 7.16
N SER A 291 2.07 -10.99 7.04
CA SER A 291 1.11 -9.99 7.54
C SER A 291 0.61 -10.35 8.94
N MET A 292 0.71 -9.40 9.88
CA MET A 292 0.16 -9.57 11.24
C MET A 292 -1.36 -9.69 11.28
N TYR A 293 -2.06 -9.31 10.21
CA TYR A 293 -3.52 -9.44 10.15
C TYR A 293 -3.92 -10.77 9.50
N ALA A 294 -3.09 -11.31 8.60
CA ALA A 294 -3.33 -12.63 8.01
C ALA A 294 -3.30 -13.76 9.05
N MET A 295 -2.46 -13.65 10.09
CA MET A 295 -2.40 -14.65 11.17
C MET A 295 -3.72 -14.80 11.94
N LEU A 296 -4.58 -13.77 11.96
CA LEU A 296 -5.88 -13.84 12.62
C LEU A 296 -6.81 -14.89 12.00
N ASN A 297 -6.51 -15.35 10.78
CA ASN A 297 -7.18 -16.50 10.17
C ASN A 297 -7.04 -17.80 11.00
N ALA A 298 -5.95 -17.95 11.77
CA ALA A 298 -5.76 -19.08 12.66
C ALA A 298 -6.64 -19.00 13.93
N LEU A 299 -7.10 -17.81 14.30
CA LEU A 299 -7.93 -17.55 15.48
C LEU A 299 -9.42 -17.46 15.14
N CYS A 300 -9.76 -16.83 14.01
CA CYS A 300 -11.12 -16.56 13.58
C CYS A 300 -11.34 -17.10 12.17
N SER A 301 -12.38 -17.91 11.99
CA SER A 301 -12.79 -18.38 10.66
C SER A 301 -13.32 -17.26 9.77
N ASP A 302 -13.89 -16.21 10.38
CA ASP A 302 -14.41 -15.00 9.73
C ASP A 302 -14.09 -13.76 10.60
N LEU A 303 -12.96 -13.10 10.32
CA LEU A 303 -12.52 -11.93 11.07
C LEU A 303 -13.52 -10.77 10.97
N GLN A 304 -14.15 -10.58 9.80
CA GLN A 304 -15.10 -9.49 9.58
C GLN A 304 -16.33 -9.66 10.47
N GLN A 305 -16.86 -10.88 10.56
CA GLN A 305 -18.00 -11.18 11.41
C GLN A 305 -17.65 -11.03 12.90
N GLU A 306 -16.47 -11.49 13.33
CA GLU A 306 -16.04 -11.34 14.73
C GLU A 306 -15.84 -9.87 15.12
N LEU A 307 -15.20 -9.07 14.28
CA LEU A 307 -15.12 -7.61 14.49
C LEU A 307 -16.51 -6.96 14.51
N THR A 308 -17.39 -7.35 13.60
CA THR A 308 -18.77 -6.82 13.54
C THR A 308 -19.53 -7.07 14.84
N LYS A 309 -19.48 -8.30 15.37
CA LYS A 309 -20.13 -8.66 16.64
C LYS A 309 -19.53 -7.88 17.80
N ALA A 310 -18.21 -7.92 17.95
CA ALA A 310 -17.51 -7.33 19.09
C ALA A 310 -17.61 -5.80 19.12
N VAL A 311 -17.47 -5.14 17.96
CA VAL A 311 -17.62 -3.68 17.86
C VAL A 311 -19.07 -3.28 18.10
N SER A 312 -20.06 -3.99 17.54
CA SER A 312 -21.48 -3.70 17.82
C SER A 312 -21.79 -3.74 19.31
N TYR A 313 -21.27 -4.75 20.01
CA TYR A 313 -21.37 -4.84 21.46
C TYR A 313 -20.69 -3.64 22.14
N GLY A 314 -19.46 -3.31 21.77
CA GLY A 314 -18.67 -2.22 22.36
C GLY A 314 -19.23 -0.81 22.12
N VAL A 315 -19.98 -0.59 21.03
CA VAL A 315 -20.61 0.70 20.73
C VAL A 315 -22.07 0.79 21.20
N GLY A 316 -22.66 -0.32 21.63
CA GLY A 316 -24.06 -0.38 22.10
C GLY A 316 -25.11 -0.29 20.99
N HIS A 317 -24.71 -0.42 19.72
CA HIS A 317 -25.59 -0.35 18.54
C HIS A 317 -25.14 -1.36 17.50
N THR A 318 -26.07 -1.84 16.67
CA THR A 318 -25.72 -2.70 15.53
C THR A 318 -24.97 -1.89 14.48
N VAL A 319 -23.72 -2.28 14.25
CA VAL A 319 -22.88 -1.76 13.16
C VAL A 319 -22.35 -2.92 12.34
N GLN A 320 -21.82 -2.64 11.16
CA GLN A 320 -21.15 -3.61 10.30
C GLN A 320 -19.72 -3.15 10.04
N VAL A 321 -18.73 -3.97 10.38
CA VAL A 321 -17.36 -3.76 9.95
C VAL A 321 -17.21 -4.37 8.55
N LYS A 322 -16.64 -3.63 7.60
CA LYS A 322 -16.37 -4.11 6.25
C LYS A 322 -14.86 -4.08 5.97
N LEU A 323 -14.26 -5.25 5.86
CA LEU A 323 -12.82 -5.39 5.62
C LEU A 323 -12.51 -5.30 4.13
N ILE A 324 -11.48 -4.54 3.79
CA ILE A 324 -11.03 -4.31 2.41
C ILE A 324 -9.51 -4.34 2.42
N HIS A 325 -8.89 -5.07 1.50
CA HIS A 325 -7.44 -5.03 1.32
C HIS A 325 -6.98 -3.60 0.95
N ASP A 326 -5.91 -3.12 1.57
CA ASP A 326 -5.40 -1.75 1.45
C ASP A 326 -5.09 -1.32 0.01
N GLY A 327 -4.50 -2.21 -0.80
CA GLY A 327 -4.27 -1.96 -2.22
C GLY A 327 -5.59 -1.83 -2.99
N THR A 328 -6.53 -2.74 -2.74
CA THR A 328 -7.86 -2.71 -3.38
C THR A 328 -8.61 -1.43 -3.01
N ALA A 329 -8.59 -1.05 -1.73
CA ALA A 329 -9.13 0.21 -1.25
C ALA A 329 -8.47 1.39 -1.98
N SER A 330 -7.14 1.45 -2.00
CA SER A 330 -6.39 2.52 -2.69
C SER A 330 -6.78 2.66 -4.16
N ALA A 331 -6.98 1.54 -4.85
CA ALA A 331 -7.34 1.54 -6.26
C ALA A 331 -8.75 2.08 -6.52
N THR A 332 -9.70 1.96 -5.59
CA THR A 332 -11.06 2.50 -5.79
C THR A 332 -11.07 4.01 -6.00
N VAL A 333 -10.01 4.71 -5.58
CA VAL A 333 -9.81 6.15 -5.83
C VAL A 333 -9.60 6.45 -7.31
N HIS A 334 -8.98 5.54 -8.06
CA HIS A 334 -8.59 5.70 -9.46
C HIS A 334 -9.14 4.56 -10.34
N PRO A 335 -10.46 4.55 -10.65
CA PRO A 335 -11.05 3.54 -11.52
C PRO A 335 -10.31 3.40 -12.85
N GLY A 336 -10.05 2.17 -13.28
CA GLY A 336 -9.34 1.89 -14.54
C GLY A 336 -7.82 2.03 -14.47
N SER A 337 -7.25 2.38 -13.31
CA SER A 337 -5.80 2.43 -13.08
C SER A 337 -5.33 1.30 -12.17
N ALA A 338 -4.03 0.99 -12.24
CA ALA A 338 -3.36 0.33 -11.13
C ALA A 338 -2.88 1.39 -10.15
N VAL A 339 -2.86 1.03 -8.87
CA VAL A 339 -2.30 1.87 -7.81
C VAL A 339 -1.19 1.11 -7.11
N ILE A 340 -0.02 1.73 -6.98
CA ILE A 340 1.07 1.22 -6.15
C ILE A 340 1.26 2.16 -4.97
N THR A 341 1.21 1.61 -3.76
CA THR A 341 1.52 2.37 -2.54
C THR A 341 2.94 2.04 -2.07
N LEU A 342 3.74 3.07 -1.84
CA LEU A 342 5.12 2.98 -1.40
C LEU A 342 5.21 3.26 0.11
N GLY A 343 5.41 2.20 0.88
CA GLY A 343 5.52 2.23 2.34
C GLY A 343 6.60 1.29 2.86
N THR A 344 6.35 0.66 4.01
CA THR A 344 7.22 -0.39 4.55
C THR A 344 7.51 -1.46 3.51
N ALA A 345 6.47 -1.88 2.79
CA ALA A 345 6.53 -2.72 1.60
C ALA A 345 5.69 -2.08 0.48
N LEU A 346 5.72 -2.66 -0.72
CA LEU A 346 4.83 -2.24 -1.81
C LEU A 346 3.42 -2.80 -1.58
N GLY A 347 2.42 -1.93 -1.61
CA GLY A 347 1.03 -2.31 -1.83
C GLY A 347 0.67 -2.17 -3.32
N VAL A 348 -0.25 -2.99 -3.80
CA VAL A 348 -0.76 -2.90 -5.17
C VAL A 348 -2.26 -3.16 -5.19
N GLY A 349 -2.98 -2.38 -5.99
CA GLY A 349 -4.40 -2.54 -6.22
C GLY A 349 -4.80 -2.27 -7.66
N PHE A 350 -5.91 -2.87 -8.05
CA PHE A 350 -6.53 -2.67 -9.36
C PHE A 350 -8.00 -2.35 -9.12
N ALA A 351 -8.51 -1.28 -9.72
CA ALA A 351 -9.94 -0.97 -9.65
C ALA A 351 -10.59 -1.24 -11.01
N PRO A 352 -11.57 -2.16 -11.09
CA PRO A 352 -12.35 -2.28 -12.31
C PRO A 352 -13.11 -0.97 -12.56
N ALA A 353 -13.22 -0.57 -13.83
CA ALA A 353 -13.83 0.71 -14.21
C ALA A 353 -15.34 0.82 -13.87
N VAL A 354 -16.00 -0.29 -13.57
CA VAL A 354 -17.46 -0.41 -13.43
C VAL A 354 -17.98 -0.42 -12.00
N ASP A 355 -17.11 -0.51 -10.99
CA ASP A 355 -17.58 -0.37 -9.61
C ASP A 355 -17.96 1.11 -9.39
N GLN A 356 -19.09 1.36 -8.72
CA GLN A 356 -19.56 2.71 -8.37
C GLN A 356 -19.29 3.01 -6.89
N PRO A 357 -18.03 3.26 -6.48
CA PRO A 357 -17.75 3.82 -5.17
C PRO A 357 -18.42 5.19 -5.02
N LEU A 358 -18.68 5.62 -3.78
CA LEU A 358 -19.15 6.99 -3.50
C LEU A 358 -18.30 8.00 -4.29
N PRO A 359 -18.91 8.89 -5.09
CA PRO A 359 -18.16 9.86 -5.87
C PRO A 359 -17.35 10.78 -4.96
N LEU A 360 -16.12 11.07 -5.37
CA LEU A 360 -15.24 11.99 -4.68
C LEU A 360 -15.53 13.44 -5.14
N ALA A 361 -15.45 14.41 -4.23
CA ALA A 361 -15.27 15.80 -4.62
C ALA A 361 -13.86 16.01 -5.19
N SER A 362 -13.73 16.98 -6.11
CA SER A 362 -12.43 17.43 -6.60
C SER A 362 -12.36 18.95 -6.42
N PRO A 363 -11.51 19.47 -5.51
CA PRO A 363 -10.67 18.73 -4.56
C PRO A 363 -11.47 18.08 -3.41
N LEU A 364 -10.90 17.06 -2.77
CA LEU A 364 -11.35 16.58 -1.46
C LEU A 364 -10.73 17.45 -0.38
N GLU A 365 -11.54 18.10 0.45
CA GLU A 365 -11.06 18.96 1.51
C GLU A 365 -10.43 18.15 2.65
N ARG A 366 -9.31 18.63 3.23
CA ARG A 366 -8.74 18.09 4.46
C ARG A 366 -9.02 19.07 5.60
N LEU A 367 -9.71 18.59 6.64
CA LEU A 367 -10.21 19.40 7.75
C LEU A 367 -9.40 19.23 9.02
#